data_AF-A0A5C5BF39-F1
#
_entry.id   AF-A0A5C5BF39-F1
#
_cell.length_a   1.000
_cell.length_b   1.000
_cell.length_c   1.000
_cell.angle_alpha   90.00
_cell.angle_beta   90.00
_cell.angle_gamma   90.00
#
_symmetry.space_group_name_H-M   'P 1'
#
loop_
_entity.id
_entity.type
_entity.pdbx_description
1 polymer ?
#
loop_
_entity_poly.entity_id
_entity_poly.type
_entity_poly.pdbx_seq_one_letter_code
_entity_poly.pdbx_strand_id
1 'polypeptide(L)'
;MNALSTPDAVVFGLVLAARLLVPLLIPRFPLPAVLAAMVIDGVDGGIFSSFTSIDMGFYQSYDKALDVYYLAIAYLAVRRNWPGRFPVALLAGLWYYRLVGVLAFELTGARWLLMVFPNTFEYAFIALEVARTRWSPVRLSRRALVLTVATIWIVVKLPQEWWIHVAQLDFTDEFTRVTSTWPWTWAVIAALVAALGVLARWGLPRLPRPDWSVTLDADVVAERTGWRPVREVGPRGSMWNLALVEKLVFAALLTAILAEVYPGVSAPVSRVVLVVGLVVLATAALDVTRRLVRASLPTWARALVAFALTAAALVVFADLVAGRRGALGWVDALVFAYVITLVASLYDVFELRRLRRAGSVEVRSDVPSGAARTPAGAPG
;
A
#
# COMPACT_ATOMS: atom_id res chain seq x y z
N MET A 1 -12.69 -8.53 28.79
CA MET A 1 -11.55 -7.60 28.69
C MET A 1 -11.62 -6.70 29.90
N ASN A 2 -10.64 -6.75 30.81
CA ASN A 2 -10.52 -5.74 31.86
C ASN A 2 -10.41 -4.38 31.17
N ALA A 3 -11.14 -3.37 31.65
CA ALA A 3 -11.08 -2.04 31.08
C ALA A 3 -9.64 -1.55 31.10
N LEU A 4 -9.12 -1.13 29.94
CA LEU A 4 -7.78 -0.52 29.84
C LEU A 4 -7.70 0.63 30.86
N SER A 5 -6.57 0.73 31.57
CA SER A 5 -6.32 1.89 32.40
C SER A 5 -6.31 3.15 31.50
N THR A 6 -6.68 4.32 32.03
CA THR A 6 -6.71 5.56 31.23
C THR A 6 -5.35 5.86 30.57
N PRO A 7 -4.18 5.67 31.22
CA PRO A 7 -2.89 5.82 30.57
C PRO A 7 -2.66 4.81 29.44
N ASP A 8 -2.98 3.52 29.65
CA ASP A 8 -2.85 2.48 28.63
C ASP A 8 -3.68 2.81 27.38
N ALA A 9 -4.92 3.26 27.58
CA ALA A 9 -5.82 3.66 26.51
C ALA A 9 -5.31 4.87 25.72
N VAL A 10 -4.66 5.84 26.39
CA VAL A 10 -4.06 7.01 25.74
C VAL A 10 -2.86 6.59 24.89
N VAL A 11 -1.93 5.81 25.44
CA VAL A 11 -0.75 5.35 24.70
C VAL A 11 -1.17 4.49 23.50
N PHE A 12 -2.06 3.53 23.71
CA PHE A 12 -2.62 2.70 22.64
C PHE A 12 -3.29 3.56 21.55
N GLY A 13 -4.15 4.49 21.95
CA GLY A 13 -4.85 5.38 21.03
C GLY A 13 -3.92 6.25 20.19
N LEU A 14 -2.84 6.78 20.79
CA LEU A 14 -1.85 7.59 20.08
C LEU A 14 -1.08 6.78 19.04
N VAL A 15 -0.61 5.58 19.41
CA VAL A 15 0.10 4.68 18.50
C VAL A 15 -0.81 4.24 17.37
N LEU A 16 -2.03 3.79 17.68
CA LEU A 16 -3.02 3.40 16.67
C LEU A 16 -3.35 4.57 15.74
N ALA A 17 -3.54 5.78 16.28
CA ALA A 17 -3.78 6.96 15.46
C ALA A 17 -2.59 7.25 14.54
N ALA A 18 -1.35 7.15 15.01
CA ALA A 18 -0.16 7.31 14.17
C ALA A 18 -0.11 6.27 13.05
N ARG A 19 -0.32 4.98 13.39
CA ARG A 19 -0.40 3.86 12.43
C ARG A 19 -1.52 4.03 11.39
N LEU A 20 -2.64 4.66 11.74
CA LEU A 20 -3.75 4.88 10.80
C LEU A 20 -3.60 6.14 9.96
N LEU A 21 -3.06 7.23 10.53
CA LEU A 21 -3.03 8.55 9.89
C LEU A 21 -1.78 8.78 9.04
N VAL A 22 -0.61 8.32 9.46
CA VAL A 22 0.64 8.51 8.70
C VAL A 22 0.57 7.88 7.30
N PRO A 23 0.03 6.66 7.12
CA PRO A 23 -0.13 6.08 5.79
C PRO A 23 -0.97 6.91 4.82
N LEU A 24 -1.91 7.73 5.32
CA LEU A 24 -2.73 8.62 4.47
C LEU A 24 -1.91 9.69 3.75
N LEU A 25 -0.67 9.94 4.19
CA LEU A 25 0.27 10.85 3.52
C LEU A 25 0.99 10.18 2.35
N ILE A 26 1.06 8.84 2.27
CA ILE A 26 1.77 8.10 1.21
C ILE A 26 1.33 8.52 -0.20
N PRO A 27 0.05 8.75 -0.52
CA PRO A 27 -0.34 9.19 -1.85
C PRO A 27 0.31 10.51 -2.29
N ARG A 28 0.57 11.44 -1.36
CA ARG A 28 1.16 12.76 -1.65
C ARG A 28 2.67 12.80 -1.42
N PHE A 29 3.15 12.21 -0.34
CA PHE A 29 4.55 12.16 0.06
C PHE A 29 5.01 10.71 0.21
N PRO A 30 5.14 9.93 -0.88
CA PRO A 30 5.26 8.48 -0.83
C PRO A 30 6.44 8.00 0.00
N LEU A 31 7.63 8.54 -0.28
CA LEU A 31 8.88 8.13 0.35
C LEU A 31 8.93 8.46 1.85
N PRO A 32 8.78 9.72 2.30
CA PRO A 32 8.88 10.01 3.73
C PRO A 32 7.74 9.38 4.53
N ALA A 33 6.52 9.27 3.97
CA ALA A 33 5.39 8.69 4.67
C ALA A 33 5.50 7.16 4.83
N VAL A 34 5.97 6.43 3.81
CA VAL A 34 6.17 4.98 3.94
C VAL A 34 7.30 4.67 4.93
N LEU A 35 8.40 5.44 4.89
CA LEU A 35 9.49 5.30 5.85
C LEU A 35 9.04 5.64 7.28
N ALA A 36 8.23 6.68 7.45
CA ALA A 36 7.65 7.01 8.75
C ALA A 36 6.72 5.90 9.25
N ALA A 37 5.90 5.31 8.37
CA ALA A 37 5.04 4.17 8.73
C ALA A 37 5.86 2.96 9.18
N MET A 38 6.94 2.61 8.48
CA MET A 38 7.87 1.53 8.87
C MET A 38 8.58 1.82 10.20
N VAL A 39 8.96 3.07 10.47
CA VAL A 39 9.60 3.42 11.74
C VAL A 39 8.61 3.29 12.88
N ILE A 40 7.39 3.82 12.73
CA ILE A 40 6.32 3.67 13.72
C ILE A 40 6.05 2.18 13.97
N ASP A 41 6.07 1.38 12.91
CA ASP A 41 5.92 -0.06 12.98
C ASP A 41 6.99 -0.74 13.82
N GLY A 42 8.26 -0.51 13.50
CA GLY A 42 9.36 -1.13 14.23
C GLY A 42 9.48 -0.70 15.70
N VAL A 43 8.90 0.42 16.12
CA VAL A 43 9.00 0.90 17.52
C VAL A 43 7.78 0.62 18.38
N ASP A 44 6.62 0.30 17.81
CA ASP A 44 5.39 0.34 18.59
C ASP A 44 5.25 -0.80 19.61
N GLY A 45 5.75 -1.99 19.30
CA GLY A 45 5.84 -3.09 20.25
C GLY A 45 6.70 -2.74 21.46
N GLY A 46 7.80 -2.00 21.23
CA GLY A 46 8.65 -1.45 22.28
C GLY A 46 7.96 -0.35 23.10
N ILE A 47 7.15 0.48 22.46
CA ILE A 47 6.35 1.52 23.15
C ILE A 47 5.31 0.84 24.04
N PHE A 48 4.56 -0.14 23.53
CA PHE A 48 3.57 -0.84 24.32
C PHE A 48 4.21 -1.58 25.50
N SER A 49 5.35 -2.24 25.30
CA SER A 49 6.00 -2.99 26.38
C SER A 49 6.61 -2.09 27.46
N SER A 50 7.04 -0.89 27.09
CA SER A 50 7.68 0.05 28.03
C SER A 50 6.70 0.96 28.76
N PHE A 51 5.58 1.32 28.12
CA PHE A 51 4.67 2.36 28.61
C PHE A 51 3.28 1.86 28.97
N THR A 52 2.96 0.58 28.75
CA THR A 52 1.63 0.03 29.05
C THR A 52 1.68 -1.29 29.81
N SER A 53 0.59 -1.60 30.50
CA SER A 53 0.37 -2.89 31.18
C SER A 53 -0.49 -3.86 30.36
N ILE A 54 -0.63 -3.58 29.06
CA ILE A 54 -1.51 -4.30 28.17
C ILE A 54 -0.93 -5.69 27.84
N ASP A 55 -1.78 -6.72 27.84
CA ASP A 55 -1.41 -8.06 27.37
C ASP A 55 -1.15 -8.05 25.86
N MET A 56 0.07 -8.42 25.45
CA MET A 56 0.52 -8.43 24.06
C MET A 56 -0.02 -9.62 23.24
N GLY A 57 -0.87 -10.48 23.82
CA GLY A 57 -1.47 -11.60 23.11
C GLY A 57 -2.20 -11.24 21.81
N PHE A 58 -2.71 -10.00 21.68
CA PHE A 58 -3.33 -9.52 20.44
C PHE A 58 -2.36 -8.78 19.49
N TYR A 59 -1.15 -8.43 19.95
CA TYR A 59 -0.26 -7.50 19.24
C TYR A 59 0.12 -8.02 17.85
N GLN A 60 0.46 -9.30 17.73
CA GLN A 60 0.84 -9.90 16.45
C GLN A 60 -0.27 -9.78 15.39
N SER A 61 -1.53 -9.96 15.80
CA SER A 61 -2.69 -9.80 14.92
C SER A 61 -2.92 -8.33 14.57
N TYR A 62 -2.85 -7.45 15.56
CA TYR A 62 -2.97 -6.01 15.41
C TYR A 62 -1.95 -5.45 14.41
N ASP A 63 -0.68 -5.81 14.61
CA ASP A 63 0.47 -5.39 13.81
C ASP A 63 0.29 -5.78 12.34
N LYS A 64 0.01 -7.07 12.09
CA LYS A 64 -0.23 -7.60 10.75
C LYS A 64 -1.42 -6.94 10.04
N ALA A 65 -2.50 -6.63 10.75
CA ALA A 65 -3.65 -5.95 10.16
C ALA A 65 -3.29 -4.52 9.68
N LEU A 66 -2.48 -3.80 10.48
CA LEU A 66 -2.01 -2.46 10.15
C LEU A 66 -0.96 -2.47 9.03
N ASP A 67 -0.15 -3.52 8.94
CA ASP A 67 0.77 -3.75 7.83
C ASP A 67 0.06 -3.85 6.50
N VAL A 68 -0.96 -4.71 6.45
CA VAL A 68 -1.76 -4.90 5.24
C VAL A 68 -2.48 -3.58 4.87
N TYR A 69 -2.94 -2.81 5.87
CA TYR A 69 -3.57 -1.51 5.67
C TYR A 69 -2.64 -0.48 5.03
N TYR A 70 -1.43 -0.24 5.56
CA TYR A 70 -0.57 0.80 5.01
C TYR A 70 -0.02 0.39 3.63
N LEU A 71 0.27 -0.90 3.41
CA LEU A 71 0.72 -1.41 2.12
C LEU A 71 -0.39 -1.34 1.05
N ALA A 72 -1.65 -1.56 1.45
CA ALA A 72 -2.80 -1.30 0.59
C ALA A 72 -2.83 0.17 0.12
N ILE A 73 -2.58 1.12 1.02
CA ILE A 73 -2.49 2.55 0.66
C ILE A 73 -1.28 2.82 -0.25
N ALA A 74 -0.13 2.20 0.01
CA ALA A 74 1.05 2.31 -0.86
C ALA A 74 0.76 1.80 -2.28
N TYR A 75 0.08 0.67 -2.42
CA TYR A 75 -0.37 0.16 -3.73
C TYR A 75 -1.31 1.14 -4.43
N LEU A 76 -2.28 1.71 -3.70
CA LEU A 76 -3.18 2.73 -4.25
C LEU A 76 -2.41 4.00 -4.67
N ALA A 77 -1.38 4.40 -3.91
CA ALA A 77 -0.48 5.47 -4.26
C ALA A 77 0.29 5.18 -5.56
N VAL A 78 0.68 3.92 -5.81
CA VAL A 78 1.28 3.52 -7.10
C VAL A 78 0.32 3.83 -8.25
N ARG A 79 -0.94 3.40 -8.16
CA ARG A 79 -1.95 3.65 -9.21
C ARG A 79 -2.16 5.15 -9.45
N ARG A 80 -2.14 5.96 -8.38
CA ARG A 80 -2.26 7.42 -8.44
C ARG A 80 -1.04 8.08 -9.11
N ASN A 81 0.16 7.65 -8.76
CA ASN A 81 1.40 8.42 -8.96
C ASN A 81 2.26 7.96 -10.14
N TRP A 82 2.09 6.72 -10.62
CA TRP A 82 2.95 6.16 -11.65
C TRP A 82 2.39 6.28 -13.07
N PRO A 83 3.16 6.86 -14.02
CA PRO A 83 2.77 6.90 -15.42
C PRO A 83 2.98 5.54 -16.08
N GLY A 84 1.98 5.08 -16.83
CA GLY A 84 2.06 3.86 -17.65
C GLY A 84 1.51 2.59 -16.98
N ARG A 85 1.06 1.65 -17.80
CA ARG A 85 0.44 0.40 -17.35
C ARG A 85 1.44 -0.59 -16.74
N PHE A 86 2.66 -0.63 -17.26
CA PHE A 86 3.65 -1.64 -16.87
C PHE A 86 4.15 -1.49 -15.42
N PRO A 87 4.61 -0.31 -14.95
CA PRO A 87 5.04 -0.16 -13.55
C PRO A 87 3.91 -0.43 -12.57
N VAL A 88 2.70 0.04 -12.88
CA VAL A 88 1.49 -0.21 -12.08
C VAL A 88 1.19 -1.70 -12.02
N ALA A 89 1.17 -2.40 -13.16
CA ALA A 89 0.89 -3.84 -13.20
C ALA A 89 1.99 -4.66 -12.50
N LEU A 90 3.26 -4.28 -12.64
CA LEU A 90 4.38 -4.95 -11.98
C LEU A 90 4.26 -4.86 -10.46
N LEU A 91 4.06 -3.65 -9.93
CA LEU A 91 3.92 -3.43 -8.49
C LEU A 91 2.60 -3.99 -7.95
N ALA A 92 1.50 -3.91 -8.71
CA ALA A 92 0.26 -4.60 -8.39
C ALA A 92 0.47 -6.11 -8.28
N GLY A 93 1.20 -6.71 -9.24
CA GLY A 93 1.53 -8.13 -9.24
C GLY A 93 2.27 -8.56 -7.98
N LEU A 94 3.30 -7.80 -7.56
CA LEU A 94 4.02 -8.07 -6.31
C LEU A 94 3.12 -7.95 -5.08
N TRP A 95 2.24 -6.95 -5.05
CA TRP A 95 1.30 -6.73 -3.95
C TRP A 95 0.29 -7.87 -3.83
N TYR A 96 -0.38 -8.25 -4.92
CA TYR A 96 -1.32 -9.37 -4.92
C TYR A 96 -0.63 -10.70 -4.64
N TYR A 97 0.59 -10.88 -5.14
CA TYR A 97 1.41 -12.04 -4.82
C TYR A 97 1.62 -12.15 -3.29
N ARG A 98 2.00 -11.05 -2.63
CA ARG A 98 2.11 -11.01 -1.17
C ARG A 98 0.78 -11.28 -0.47
N LEU A 99 -0.33 -10.67 -0.91
CA LEU A 99 -1.64 -10.89 -0.29
C LEU A 99 -2.10 -12.35 -0.35
N VAL A 100 -1.91 -13.01 -1.49
CA VAL A 100 -2.21 -14.44 -1.64
C VAL A 100 -1.38 -15.27 -0.66
N GLY A 101 -0.09 -14.95 -0.52
CA GLY A 101 0.79 -15.60 0.43
C GLY A 101 0.39 -15.43 1.89
N VAL A 102 0.01 -14.20 2.27
CA VAL A 102 -0.49 -13.90 3.63
C VAL A 102 -1.76 -14.70 3.90
N LEU A 103 -2.74 -14.65 2.99
CA LEU A 103 -3.98 -15.41 3.15
C LEU A 103 -3.72 -16.93 3.24
N ALA A 104 -2.85 -17.47 2.38
CA ALA A 104 -2.49 -18.88 2.43
C ALA A 104 -1.79 -19.25 3.75
N PHE A 105 -0.94 -18.38 4.28
CA PHE A 105 -0.32 -18.55 5.58
C PHE A 105 -1.35 -18.55 6.71
N GLU A 106 -2.29 -17.60 6.75
CA GLU A 106 -3.34 -17.58 7.78
C GLU A 106 -4.19 -18.86 7.75
N LEU A 107 -4.55 -19.33 6.55
CA LEU A 107 -5.40 -20.51 6.40
C LEU A 107 -4.69 -21.84 6.74
N THR A 108 -3.36 -21.91 6.63
CA THR A 108 -2.61 -23.16 6.79
C THR A 108 -1.67 -23.17 8.00
N GLY A 109 -1.33 -22.02 8.56
CA GLY A 109 -0.27 -21.83 9.54
C GLY A 109 1.14 -22.09 8.99
N ALA A 110 1.31 -22.34 7.69
CA ALA A 110 2.58 -22.80 7.13
C ALA A 110 3.56 -21.64 6.90
N ARG A 111 4.42 -21.37 7.89
CA ARG A 111 5.36 -20.23 7.91
C ARG A 111 6.26 -20.11 6.66
N TRP A 112 6.62 -21.22 6.01
CA TRP A 112 7.42 -21.20 4.78
C TRP A 112 6.72 -20.51 3.59
N LEU A 113 5.39 -20.39 3.62
CA LEU A 113 4.64 -19.62 2.62
C LEU A 113 5.07 -18.14 2.62
N LEU A 114 5.40 -17.57 3.78
CA LEU A 114 5.86 -16.18 3.86
C LEU A 114 7.21 -15.97 3.16
N MET A 115 8.05 -17.02 3.08
CA MET A 115 9.28 -17.01 2.30
C MET A 115 9.04 -17.15 0.80
N VAL A 116 8.06 -17.96 0.39
CA VAL A 116 7.68 -18.08 -1.02
C VAL A 116 7.03 -16.80 -1.51
N PHE A 117 6.23 -16.16 -0.66
CA PHE A 117 5.53 -14.90 -0.95
C PHE A 117 6.13 -13.73 -0.14
N PRO A 118 7.41 -13.35 -0.38
CA PRO A 118 8.06 -12.26 0.32
C PRO A 118 7.33 -10.93 0.13
N ASN A 119 7.50 -10.00 1.06
CA ASN A 119 7.05 -8.62 0.86
C ASN A 119 7.99 -7.83 -0.07
N THR A 120 8.21 -8.31 -1.30
CA THR A 120 9.04 -7.63 -2.31
C THR A 120 8.41 -6.31 -2.76
N PHE A 121 7.08 -6.21 -2.70
CA PHE A 121 6.34 -5.01 -3.08
C PHE A 121 6.82 -3.76 -2.34
N GLU A 122 6.92 -3.82 -1.01
CA GLU A 122 7.31 -2.68 -0.18
C GLU A 122 8.70 -2.15 -0.55
N TYR A 123 9.68 -3.05 -0.72
CA TYR A 123 11.06 -2.67 -1.00
C TYR A 123 11.20 -2.14 -2.42
N ALA A 124 10.50 -2.75 -3.37
CA ALA A 124 10.42 -2.26 -4.74
C ALA A 124 9.77 -0.87 -4.78
N PHE A 125 8.68 -0.66 -4.03
CA PHE A 125 8.02 0.63 -3.91
C PHE A 125 8.99 1.70 -3.39
N ILE A 126 9.68 1.45 -2.28
CA ILE A 126 10.65 2.38 -1.69
C ILE A 126 11.77 2.70 -2.68
N ALA A 127 12.41 1.68 -3.28
CA ALA A 127 13.51 1.88 -4.21
C ALA A 127 13.10 2.73 -5.43
N LEU A 128 11.89 2.50 -5.93
CA LEU A 128 11.34 3.23 -7.07
C LEU A 128 10.91 4.65 -6.70
N GLU A 129 10.36 4.88 -5.50
CA GLU A 129 10.05 6.23 -5.01
C GLU A 129 11.33 7.03 -4.70
N VAL A 130 12.40 6.40 -4.20
CA VAL A 130 13.74 7.01 -4.08
C VAL A 130 14.21 7.50 -5.45
N ALA A 131 14.11 6.68 -6.50
CA ALA A 131 14.48 7.10 -7.84
C ALA A 131 13.62 8.30 -8.33
N ARG A 132 12.32 8.30 -8.04
CA ARG A 132 11.41 9.39 -8.43
C ARG A 132 11.70 10.73 -7.75
N THR A 133 12.46 10.75 -6.66
CA THR A 133 12.84 12.02 -6.02
C THR A 133 13.71 12.90 -6.92
N ARG A 134 14.47 12.30 -7.85
CA ARG A 134 15.45 13.01 -8.70
C ARG A 134 15.34 12.72 -10.19
N TRP A 135 14.71 11.61 -10.58
CA TRP A 135 14.62 11.18 -11.98
C TRP A 135 13.18 10.93 -12.42
N SER A 136 12.93 11.17 -13.70
CA SER A 136 11.64 10.95 -14.32
C SER A 136 11.31 9.46 -14.41
N PRO A 137 10.15 9.02 -13.88
CA PRO A 137 9.71 7.62 -13.98
C PRO A 137 9.53 7.18 -15.43
N VAL A 138 9.36 8.10 -16.37
CA VAL A 138 9.24 7.81 -17.82
C VAL A 138 10.56 7.30 -18.41
N ARG A 139 11.71 7.62 -17.80
CA ARG A 139 13.03 7.13 -18.24
C ARG A 139 13.27 5.65 -17.87
N LEU A 140 12.50 5.11 -16.92
CA LEU A 140 12.70 3.75 -16.44
C LEU A 140 12.20 2.74 -17.48
N SER A 141 13.15 2.07 -18.14
CA SER A 141 12.82 1.00 -19.07
C SER A 141 12.17 -0.18 -18.33
N ARG A 142 11.34 -0.95 -19.04
CA ARG A 142 10.74 -2.18 -18.49
C ARG A 142 11.79 -3.15 -17.96
N ARG A 143 12.92 -3.26 -18.66
CA ARG A 143 14.07 -4.09 -18.26
C ARG A 143 14.66 -3.61 -16.93
N ALA A 144 14.88 -2.31 -16.78
CA ALA A 144 15.42 -1.75 -15.54
C ALA A 144 14.48 -1.99 -14.34
N LEU A 145 13.16 -1.83 -14.54
CA LEU A 145 12.16 -2.12 -13.50
C LEU A 145 12.18 -3.60 -13.09
N VAL A 146 12.15 -4.52 -14.05
CA VAL A 146 12.19 -5.97 -13.78
C VAL A 146 13.49 -6.36 -13.09
N LEU A 147 14.63 -5.86 -13.57
CA LEU A 147 15.93 -6.14 -12.94
C LEU A 147 15.97 -5.60 -11.51
N THR A 148 15.49 -4.39 -11.26
CA THR A 148 15.43 -3.81 -9.91
C THR A 148 14.58 -4.68 -8.99
N VAL A 149 13.38 -5.07 -9.43
CA VAL A 149 12.50 -5.96 -8.67
C VAL A 149 13.15 -7.33 -8.44
N ALA A 150 13.74 -7.93 -9.46
CA ALA A 150 14.39 -9.24 -9.36
C ALA A 150 15.61 -9.21 -8.42
N THR A 151 16.41 -8.14 -8.47
CA THR A 151 17.54 -7.95 -7.56
C THR A 151 17.04 -7.81 -6.12
N ILE A 152 16.03 -6.97 -5.87
CA ILE A 152 15.44 -6.82 -4.53
C ILE A 152 14.86 -8.15 -4.05
N TRP A 153 14.13 -8.85 -4.90
CA TRP A 153 13.53 -10.14 -4.57
C TRP A 153 14.62 -11.17 -4.20
N ILE A 154 15.54 -11.44 -5.12
CA ILE A 154 16.44 -12.60 -5.02
C ILE A 154 17.59 -12.34 -4.06
N VAL A 155 18.16 -11.13 -4.09
CA VAL A 155 19.39 -10.81 -3.35
C VAL A 155 19.09 -10.29 -1.95
N VAL A 156 17.99 -9.56 -1.77
CA VAL A 156 17.65 -8.95 -0.48
C VAL A 156 16.57 -9.76 0.22
N LYS A 157 15.42 -9.96 -0.44
CA LYS A 157 14.24 -10.51 0.22
C LYS A 157 14.30 -11.99 0.48
N LEU A 158 14.68 -12.84 -0.47
CA LEU A 158 14.74 -14.28 -0.21
C LEU A 158 15.67 -14.65 0.95
N PRO A 159 16.90 -14.10 1.06
CA PRO A 159 17.74 -14.34 2.23
C PRO A 159 17.10 -13.84 3.52
N GLN A 160 16.49 -12.65 3.51
CA GLN A 160 15.81 -12.09 4.67
C GLN A 160 14.63 -12.96 5.12
N GLU A 161 13.74 -13.36 4.21
CA GLU A 161 12.60 -14.20 4.58
C GLU A 161 13.03 -15.59 5.03
N TRP A 162 14.08 -16.18 4.42
CA TRP A 162 14.64 -17.44 4.90
C TRP A 162 15.14 -17.32 6.34
N TRP A 163 15.87 -16.24 6.63
CA TRP A 163 16.39 -15.97 7.97
C TRP A 163 15.28 -15.86 9.01
N ILE A 164 14.22 -15.10 8.70
CA ILE A 164 13.12 -14.83 9.63
C ILE A 164 12.16 -16.02 9.75
N HIS A 165 11.83 -16.69 8.64
CA HIS A 165 10.74 -17.68 8.62
C HIS A 165 11.19 -19.13 8.66
N VAL A 166 12.37 -19.45 8.13
CA VAL A 166 12.92 -20.82 8.15
C VAL A 166 13.92 -20.97 9.29
N ALA A 167 14.91 -20.09 9.37
CA ALA A 167 15.92 -20.14 10.43
C ALA A 167 15.39 -19.59 11.77
N GLN A 168 14.32 -18.78 11.75
CA GLN A 168 13.68 -18.18 12.93
C GLN A 168 14.67 -17.41 13.82
N LEU A 169 15.63 -16.76 13.18
CA LEU A 169 16.65 -15.98 13.87
C LEU A 169 16.17 -14.54 14.02
N ASP A 170 16.11 -14.06 15.26
CA ASP A 170 15.91 -12.64 15.53
C ASP A 170 17.23 -11.89 15.24
N PHE A 171 17.15 -10.84 14.42
CA PHE A 171 18.33 -10.07 14.06
C PHE A 171 18.99 -9.43 15.28
N THR A 172 18.21 -8.92 16.24
CA THR A 172 18.72 -8.20 17.41
C THR A 172 19.45 -9.16 18.34
N ASP A 173 18.85 -10.31 18.62
CA ASP A 173 19.45 -11.32 19.47
C ASP A 173 20.72 -11.89 18.82
N GLU A 174 20.66 -12.18 17.52
CA GLU A 174 21.81 -12.71 16.79
C GLU A 174 22.93 -11.68 16.67
N PHE A 175 22.60 -10.43 16.36
CA PHE A 175 23.56 -9.33 16.27
C PHE A 175 24.24 -9.10 17.62
N THR A 176 23.47 -9.06 18.71
CA THR A 176 24.00 -8.91 20.07
C THR A 176 24.91 -10.09 20.41
N ARG A 177 24.47 -11.33 20.13
CA ARG A 177 25.26 -12.54 20.36
C ARG A 177 26.58 -12.53 19.61
N VAL A 178 26.56 -12.19 18.32
CA VAL A 178 27.75 -12.19 17.45
C VAL A 178 28.71 -11.08 17.88
N THR A 179 28.21 -9.88 18.13
CA THR A 179 29.05 -8.73 18.54
C THR A 179 29.62 -8.87 19.94
N SER A 180 28.91 -9.53 20.87
CA SER A 180 29.40 -9.81 22.22
C SER A 180 30.41 -10.96 22.25
N THR A 181 30.18 -12.02 21.47
CA THR A 181 31.05 -13.20 21.43
C THR A 181 32.34 -12.93 20.66
N TRP A 182 32.26 -12.16 19.58
CA TRP A 182 33.36 -11.93 18.66
C TRP A 182 33.57 -10.42 18.44
N PRO A 183 34.32 -9.72 19.32
CA PRO A 183 34.48 -8.26 19.23
C PRO A 183 35.07 -7.76 17.90
N TRP A 184 35.83 -8.60 17.18
CA TRP A 184 36.37 -8.28 15.85
C TRP A 184 35.27 -8.07 14.78
N THR A 185 34.04 -8.51 15.04
CA THR A 185 32.88 -8.25 14.17
C THR A 185 32.60 -6.76 14.00
N TRP A 186 32.88 -5.93 15.00
CA TRP A 186 32.80 -4.47 14.88
C TRP A 186 33.77 -3.93 13.81
N ALA A 187 34.97 -4.50 13.71
CA ALA A 187 35.93 -4.13 12.67
C ALA A 187 35.43 -4.55 11.28
N VAL A 188 34.78 -5.70 11.16
CA VAL A 188 34.16 -6.15 9.90
C VAL A 188 32.99 -5.27 9.50
N ILE A 189 32.11 -4.89 10.45
CA ILE A 189 31.01 -3.95 10.20
C ILE A 189 31.57 -2.60 9.73
N ALA A 190 32.59 -2.07 10.43
CA ALA A 190 33.25 -0.84 10.02
C ALA A 190 33.87 -0.94 8.62
N ALA A 191 34.50 -2.07 8.29
CA ALA A 191 35.04 -2.32 6.97
C ALA A 191 33.95 -2.41 5.89
N LEU A 192 32.81 -3.04 6.17
CA LEU A 192 31.66 -3.11 5.26
C LEU A 192 31.06 -1.72 5.02
N VAL A 193 30.91 -0.92 6.07
CA VAL A 193 30.43 0.48 5.97
C VAL A 193 31.41 1.31 5.15
N ALA A 194 32.72 1.18 5.39
CA ALA A 194 33.75 1.85 4.62
C ALA A 194 33.73 1.42 3.15
N ALA A 195 33.62 0.12 2.87
CA ALA A 195 33.51 -0.42 1.52
C ALA A 195 32.26 0.11 0.80
N LEU A 196 31.11 0.16 1.49
CA LEU A 196 29.89 0.76 0.95
C LEU A 196 30.07 2.26 0.67
N GLY A 197 30.77 2.99 1.54
CA GLY A 197 31.13 4.38 1.34
C GLY A 197 32.03 4.61 0.12
N VAL A 198 33.02 3.73 -0.10
CA VAL A 198 33.88 3.75 -1.30
C VAL A 198 33.06 3.45 -2.56
N LEU A 199 32.24 2.40 -2.52
CA LEU A 199 31.34 2.04 -3.63
C LEU A 199 30.37 3.18 -3.94
N ALA A 200 29.80 3.83 -2.93
CA ALA A 200 28.95 4.99 -3.10
C ALA A 200 29.72 6.16 -3.72
N ARG A 201 30.92 6.49 -3.22
CA ARG A 201 31.77 7.56 -3.77
C ARG A 201 32.12 7.32 -5.23
N TRP A 202 32.29 6.08 -5.65
CA TRP A 202 32.61 5.71 -7.03
C TRP A 202 31.36 5.59 -7.91
N GLY A 203 30.25 5.11 -7.35
CA GLY A 203 29.01 4.85 -8.06
C GLY A 203 28.15 6.10 -8.27
N LEU A 204 28.05 6.99 -7.26
CA LEU A 204 27.22 8.20 -7.34
C LEU A 204 27.57 9.10 -8.55
N PRO A 205 28.86 9.36 -8.86
CA PRO A 205 29.22 10.15 -10.04
C PRO A 205 28.85 9.51 -11.38
N ARG A 206 28.63 8.18 -11.41
CA ARG A 206 28.23 7.43 -12.62
C ARG A 206 26.73 7.41 -12.83
N LEU A 207 25.94 7.89 -11.86
CA LEU A 207 24.49 7.96 -12.02
C LEU A 207 24.12 8.97 -13.11
N PRO A 208 23.02 8.73 -13.85
CA PRO A 208 22.51 9.71 -14.81
C PRO A 208 22.27 11.06 -14.14
N ARG A 209 22.52 12.15 -14.88
CA ARG A 209 22.24 13.51 -14.38
C ARG A 209 20.77 13.58 -13.90
N PRO A 210 20.52 14.09 -12.68
CA PRO A 210 19.15 14.29 -12.18
C PRO A 210 18.33 15.11 -13.15
N ASP A 211 17.06 14.74 -13.31
CA ASP A 211 16.11 15.52 -14.10
C ASP A 211 15.70 16.80 -13.38
N TRP A 212 15.72 16.75 -12.04
CA TRP A 212 15.31 17.86 -11.20
C TRP A 212 15.96 17.84 -9.81
N SER A 213 15.84 18.95 -9.09
CA SER A 213 16.18 19.02 -7.67
C SER A 213 15.27 18.09 -6.86
N VAL A 214 15.83 17.53 -5.78
CA VAL A 214 15.15 16.57 -4.91
C VAL A 214 13.75 17.07 -4.56
N THR A 215 12.74 16.26 -4.85
CA THR A 215 11.35 16.52 -4.46
C THR A 215 10.78 15.27 -3.82
N LEU A 216 10.00 15.46 -2.76
CA LEU A 216 9.28 14.39 -2.06
C LEU A 216 7.77 14.43 -2.34
N ASP A 217 7.28 15.51 -2.98
CA ASP A 217 5.88 15.67 -3.34
C ASP A 217 5.60 15.01 -4.70
N ALA A 218 4.71 14.02 -4.71
CA ALA A 218 4.32 13.28 -5.89
C ALA A 218 3.56 14.13 -6.91
N ASP A 219 2.85 15.18 -6.48
CA ASP A 219 2.12 16.07 -7.38
C ASP A 219 3.10 16.99 -8.15
N VAL A 220 4.17 17.46 -7.50
CA VAL A 220 5.25 18.18 -8.18
C VAL A 220 5.93 17.29 -9.23
N VAL A 221 6.16 16.01 -8.93
CA VAL A 221 6.69 15.05 -9.92
C VAL A 221 5.70 14.86 -11.07
N ALA A 222 4.40 14.78 -10.79
CA ALA A 222 3.37 14.64 -11.81
C ALA A 222 3.30 15.85 -12.74
N GLU A 223 3.44 17.07 -12.21
CA GLU A 223 3.49 18.31 -12.98
C GLU A 223 4.71 18.35 -13.90
N ARG A 224 5.90 18.04 -13.37
CA ARG A 224 7.16 18.04 -14.12
C ARG A 224 7.21 16.99 -15.23
N THR A 225 6.56 15.85 -15.03
CA THR A 225 6.53 14.76 -16.01
C THR A 225 5.49 14.97 -17.12
N GLY A 226 4.55 15.91 -16.93
CA GLY A 226 3.57 16.29 -17.97
C GLY A 226 2.74 15.10 -18.48
N TRP A 227 2.35 14.19 -17.57
CA TRP A 227 1.62 12.93 -17.80
C TRP A 227 1.03 12.79 -19.21
N ARG A 228 1.76 12.14 -20.11
CA ARG A 228 1.21 11.72 -21.41
C ARG A 228 0.61 10.32 -21.25
N PRO A 229 -0.71 10.11 -21.45
CA PRO A 229 -1.23 8.77 -21.63
C PRO A 229 -0.54 8.14 -22.84
N VAL A 230 -0.17 6.87 -22.71
CA VAL A 230 0.06 6.04 -23.89
C VAL A 230 -1.23 6.06 -24.68
N ARG A 231 -1.18 6.30 -25.99
CA ARG A 231 -2.35 6.20 -26.88
C ARG A 231 -2.92 4.79 -26.74
N GLU A 232 -4.02 4.64 -26.01
CA GLU A 232 -4.57 3.32 -25.67
C GLU A 232 -5.43 2.81 -26.82
N VAL A 233 -4.96 1.75 -27.47
CA VAL A 233 -5.71 1.01 -28.49
C VAL A 233 -6.55 -0.04 -27.75
N GLY A 234 -7.80 0.28 -27.42
CA GLY A 234 -8.75 -0.68 -26.86
C GLY A 234 -10.15 -0.09 -26.61
N PRO A 235 -11.24 -0.86 -26.79
CA PRO A 235 -12.59 -0.36 -26.58
C PRO A 235 -12.81 0.02 -25.12
N ARG A 236 -13.23 1.27 -24.88
CA ARG A 236 -13.43 1.89 -23.56
C ARG A 236 -14.17 0.99 -22.56
N GLY A 237 -15.10 0.13 -23.00
CA GLY A 237 -15.88 -0.76 -22.12
C GLY A 237 -15.11 -1.90 -21.43
N SER A 238 -14.03 -2.42 -22.02
CA SER A 238 -13.29 -3.57 -21.46
C SER A 238 -12.49 -3.22 -20.19
N MET A 239 -11.95 -1.99 -20.12
CA MET A 239 -11.15 -1.55 -18.98
C MET A 239 -11.96 -1.31 -17.71
N TRP A 240 -13.21 -0.85 -17.85
CA TRP A 240 -14.11 -0.70 -16.71
C TRP A 240 -14.41 -2.04 -16.04
N ASN A 241 -14.57 -3.09 -16.83
CA ASN A 241 -14.80 -4.43 -16.31
C ASN A 241 -13.57 -4.96 -15.57
N LEU A 242 -12.36 -4.74 -16.11
CA LEU A 242 -11.13 -5.20 -15.45
C LEU A 242 -10.82 -4.42 -14.16
N ALA A 243 -11.00 -3.10 -14.14
CA ALA A 243 -10.81 -2.28 -12.95
C ALA A 243 -11.84 -2.62 -11.86
N LEU A 244 -13.08 -2.91 -12.26
CA LEU A 244 -14.12 -3.36 -11.32
C LEU A 244 -13.73 -4.73 -10.76
N VAL A 245 -13.36 -5.70 -11.59
CA VAL A 245 -12.89 -7.02 -11.12
C VAL A 245 -11.68 -6.88 -10.18
N GLU A 246 -10.67 -6.08 -10.53
CA GLU A 246 -9.50 -5.82 -9.68
C GLU A 246 -9.93 -5.24 -8.33
N LYS A 247 -10.84 -4.26 -8.31
CA LYS A 247 -11.41 -3.70 -7.08
C LYS A 247 -12.11 -4.77 -6.23
N LEU A 248 -12.92 -5.64 -6.83
CA LEU A 248 -13.63 -6.70 -6.12
C LEU A 248 -12.63 -7.70 -5.52
N VAL A 249 -11.64 -8.15 -6.30
CA VAL A 249 -10.60 -9.08 -5.83
C VAL A 249 -9.78 -8.46 -4.70
N PHE A 250 -9.41 -7.19 -4.84
CA PHE A 250 -8.66 -6.46 -3.83
C PHE A 250 -9.44 -6.31 -2.52
N ALA A 251 -10.69 -5.85 -2.60
CA ALA A 251 -11.57 -5.72 -1.45
C ALA A 251 -11.81 -7.09 -0.78
N ALA A 252 -11.97 -8.14 -1.58
CA ALA A 252 -12.17 -9.50 -1.10
C ALA A 252 -10.96 -10.05 -0.35
N LEU A 253 -9.76 -9.98 -0.93
CA LEU A 253 -8.53 -10.43 -0.29
C LEU A 253 -8.24 -9.65 0.99
N LEU A 254 -8.40 -8.32 0.96
CA LEU A 254 -8.17 -7.48 2.12
C LEU A 254 -9.12 -7.83 3.27
N THR A 255 -10.41 -7.95 2.97
CA THR A 255 -11.43 -8.30 3.97
C THR A 255 -11.21 -9.70 4.52
N ALA A 256 -10.83 -10.66 3.68
CA ALA A 256 -10.53 -12.03 4.12
C ALA A 256 -9.33 -12.08 5.07
N ILE A 257 -8.23 -11.41 4.72
CA ILE A 257 -7.03 -11.36 5.58
C ILE A 257 -7.35 -10.70 6.91
N LEU A 258 -8.01 -9.53 6.90
CA LEU A 258 -8.35 -8.86 8.15
C LEU A 258 -9.26 -9.74 9.03
N ALA A 259 -10.20 -10.48 8.44
CA ALA A 259 -11.10 -11.35 9.19
C ALA A 259 -10.37 -12.53 9.86
N GLU A 260 -9.40 -13.16 9.17
CA GLU A 260 -8.60 -14.26 9.73
C GLU A 260 -7.59 -13.77 10.78
N VAL A 261 -7.03 -12.59 10.58
CA VAL A 261 -6.02 -12.04 11.48
C VAL A 261 -6.64 -11.64 12.83
N TYR A 262 -7.94 -11.36 12.90
CA TYR A 262 -8.55 -10.84 14.11
C TYR A 262 -8.88 -11.92 15.16
N PRO A 263 -8.30 -11.83 16.38
CA PRO A 263 -8.38 -12.90 17.38
C PRO A 263 -9.80 -13.10 17.96
N GLY A 264 -10.71 -12.15 17.78
CA GLY A 264 -12.11 -12.26 18.19
C GLY A 264 -13.03 -12.94 17.17
N VAL A 265 -12.54 -13.25 15.96
CA VAL A 265 -13.33 -13.86 14.87
C VAL A 265 -12.88 -15.31 14.67
N SER A 266 -13.38 -16.21 15.52
CA SER A 266 -13.28 -17.66 15.27
C SER A 266 -14.42 -18.09 14.33
N ALA A 267 -14.37 -17.65 13.08
CA ALA A 267 -15.40 -17.94 12.08
C ALA A 267 -14.91 -18.96 11.05
N PRO A 268 -15.66 -20.04 10.73
CA PRO A 268 -15.32 -20.89 9.59
C PRO A 268 -15.21 -20.10 8.28
N VAL A 269 -14.34 -20.54 7.37
CA VAL A 269 -14.06 -19.92 6.05
C VAL A 269 -15.32 -19.53 5.27
N SER A 270 -16.40 -20.31 5.37
CA SER A 270 -17.69 -20.00 4.73
C SER A 270 -18.29 -18.67 5.16
N ARG A 271 -18.08 -18.28 6.43
CA ARG A 271 -18.51 -17.00 7.00
C ARG A 271 -17.61 -15.87 6.54
N VAL A 272 -16.29 -16.08 6.45
CA VAL A 272 -15.35 -15.10 5.88
C VAL A 272 -15.72 -14.79 4.43
N VAL A 273 -15.99 -15.82 3.62
CA VAL A 273 -16.46 -15.67 2.23
C VAL A 273 -17.80 -14.92 2.18
N LEU A 274 -18.70 -15.14 3.13
CA LEU A 274 -19.97 -14.41 3.22
C LEU A 274 -19.75 -12.92 3.57
N VAL A 275 -18.88 -12.58 4.54
CA VAL A 275 -18.53 -11.18 4.86
C VAL A 275 -17.99 -10.49 3.62
N VAL A 276 -16.98 -11.12 3.01
CA VAL A 276 -16.32 -10.65 1.81
C VAL A 276 -17.35 -10.42 0.72
N GLY A 277 -18.23 -11.39 0.46
CA GLY A 277 -19.28 -11.30 -0.54
C GLY A 277 -20.27 -10.16 -0.27
N LEU A 278 -20.76 -10.02 0.97
CA LEU A 278 -21.71 -8.97 1.35
C LEU A 278 -21.09 -7.57 1.28
N VAL A 279 -19.85 -7.41 1.75
CA VAL A 279 -19.10 -6.15 1.65
C VAL A 279 -18.86 -5.79 0.19
N VAL A 280 -18.42 -6.76 -0.61
CA VAL A 280 -18.23 -6.60 -2.06
C VAL A 280 -19.54 -6.20 -2.74
N LEU A 281 -20.66 -6.85 -2.40
CA LEU A 281 -21.99 -6.49 -2.90
C LEU A 281 -22.42 -5.09 -2.46
N ALA A 282 -22.17 -4.70 -1.21
CA ALA A 282 -22.49 -3.36 -0.69
C ALA A 282 -21.69 -2.28 -1.44
N THR A 283 -20.39 -2.50 -1.66
CA THR A 283 -19.55 -1.57 -2.43
C THR A 283 -19.95 -1.50 -3.91
N ALA A 284 -20.37 -2.62 -4.51
CA ALA A 284 -20.89 -2.66 -5.87
C ALA A 284 -22.26 -1.97 -5.99
N ALA A 285 -23.16 -2.19 -5.03
CA ALA A 285 -24.46 -1.53 -4.96
C ALA A 285 -24.30 -0.01 -4.87
N LEU A 286 -23.35 0.47 -4.07
CA LEU A 286 -23.00 1.88 -4.00
C LEU A 286 -22.57 2.43 -5.37
N ASP A 287 -21.73 1.71 -6.12
CA ASP A 287 -21.32 2.11 -7.47
C ASP A 287 -22.48 2.17 -8.47
N VAL A 288 -23.46 1.28 -8.34
CA VAL A 288 -24.69 1.28 -9.15
C VAL A 288 -25.59 2.45 -8.76
N THR A 289 -25.86 2.65 -7.47
CA THR A 289 -26.69 3.77 -6.97
C THR A 289 -26.08 5.12 -7.35
N ARG A 290 -24.75 5.27 -7.29
CA ARG A 290 -24.02 6.47 -7.76
C ARG A 290 -24.34 6.81 -9.22
N ARG A 291 -24.45 5.79 -10.08
CA ARG A 291 -24.73 5.96 -11.52
C ARG A 291 -26.21 6.26 -11.78
N LEU A 292 -27.11 5.66 -11.02
CA LEU A 292 -28.56 5.81 -11.18
C LEU A 292 -29.07 7.17 -10.70
N VAL A 293 -28.60 7.66 -9.55
CA VAL A 293 -29.18 8.86 -8.90
C VAL A 293 -28.59 10.16 -9.47
N ARG A 294 -27.53 10.12 -10.30
CA ARG A 294 -26.76 11.31 -10.73
C ARG A 294 -26.47 12.29 -9.57
N ALA A 295 -26.34 11.76 -8.36
CA ALA A 295 -26.31 12.55 -7.13
C ALA A 295 -25.04 13.39 -7.05
N SER A 296 -25.20 14.70 -6.89
CA SER A 296 -24.13 15.70 -6.76
C SER A 296 -23.51 15.76 -5.36
N LEU A 297 -23.62 14.69 -4.55
CA LEU A 297 -23.09 14.70 -3.20
C LEU A 297 -21.57 14.96 -3.22
N PRO A 298 -21.07 15.84 -2.33
CA PRO A 298 -19.64 16.07 -2.19
C PRO A 298 -18.92 14.78 -1.77
N THR A 299 -17.63 14.66 -2.11
CA THR A 299 -16.85 13.42 -1.92
C THR A 299 -16.85 12.90 -0.48
N TRP A 300 -16.83 13.81 0.51
CA TRP A 300 -16.85 13.44 1.92
C TRP A 300 -18.19 12.81 2.33
N ALA A 301 -19.32 13.34 1.86
CA ALA A 301 -20.64 12.79 2.18
C ALA A 301 -20.81 11.39 1.58
N ARG A 302 -20.26 11.16 0.39
CA ARG A 302 -20.24 9.82 -0.23
C ARG A 302 -19.40 8.82 0.57
N ALA A 303 -18.26 9.25 1.10
CA ALA A 303 -17.42 8.40 1.94
C ALA A 303 -18.13 8.05 3.26
N LEU A 304 -18.84 9.01 3.87
CA LEU A 304 -19.62 8.76 5.08
C LEU A 304 -20.77 7.78 4.86
N VAL A 305 -21.53 7.90 3.76
CA VAL A 305 -22.59 6.95 3.43
C VAL A 305 -22.02 5.55 3.18
N ALA A 306 -20.91 5.45 2.45
CA ALA A 306 -20.24 4.18 2.21
C ALA A 306 -19.77 3.55 3.53
N PHE A 307 -19.14 4.33 4.40
CA PHE A 307 -18.72 3.92 5.73
C PHE A 307 -19.90 3.40 6.56
N ALA A 308 -20.99 4.17 6.64
CA ALA A 308 -22.17 3.79 7.41
C ALA A 308 -22.80 2.48 6.91
N LEU A 309 -22.90 2.28 5.59
CA LEU A 309 -23.45 1.06 5.00
C LEU A 309 -22.55 -0.15 5.23
N THR A 310 -21.23 -0.01 5.06
CA THR A 310 -20.29 -1.10 5.32
C THR A 310 -20.25 -1.43 6.82
N ALA A 311 -20.27 -0.43 7.70
CA ALA A 311 -20.36 -0.64 9.14
C ALA A 311 -21.66 -1.36 9.52
N ALA A 312 -22.80 -0.91 8.99
CA ALA A 312 -24.08 -1.58 9.21
C ALA A 312 -24.07 -3.03 8.70
N ALA A 313 -23.50 -3.28 7.51
CA ALA A 313 -23.37 -4.63 6.96
C ALA A 313 -22.49 -5.53 7.84
N LEU A 314 -21.38 -5.00 8.37
CA LEU A 314 -20.48 -5.73 9.27
C LEU A 314 -21.12 -6.01 10.63
N VAL A 315 -21.88 -5.07 11.18
CA VAL A 315 -22.61 -5.24 12.45
C VAL A 315 -23.74 -6.26 12.29
N VAL A 316 -24.58 -6.13 11.26
CA VAL A 316 -25.65 -7.10 10.96
C VAL A 316 -25.05 -8.49 10.73
N PHE A 317 -23.92 -8.58 10.04
CA PHE A 317 -23.20 -9.84 9.90
C PHE A 317 -22.75 -10.40 11.25
N ALA A 318 -22.11 -9.57 12.10
CA ALA A 318 -21.67 -9.99 13.42
C ALA A 318 -22.83 -10.58 14.23
N ASP A 319 -24.00 -9.94 14.18
CA ASP A 319 -25.21 -10.39 14.89
C ASP A 319 -25.84 -11.67 14.29
N LEU A 320 -25.85 -11.80 12.96
CA LEU A 320 -26.41 -12.98 12.28
C LEU A 320 -25.54 -14.23 12.40
N VAL A 321 -24.22 -14.05 12.58
CA VAL A 321 -23.23 -15.12 12.52
C VAL A 321 -22.67 -15.50 13.88
N ALA A 322 -22.57 -14.55 14.81
CA ALA A 322 -22.19 -14.82 16.19
C ALA A 322 -23.41 -15.32 16.97
N GLY A 323 -23.66 -16.63 16.92
CA GLY A 323 -24.57 -17.27 17.87
C GLY A 323 -24.07 -17.08 19.30
N ARG A 324 -24.50 -15.99 19.98
CA ARG A 324 -24.37 -15.61 21.41
C ARG A 324 -23.03 -15.83 22.15
N ARG A 325 -21.97 -16.34 21.52
CA ARG A 325 -20.63 -16.54 22.10
C ARG A 325 -19.57 -16.27 21.02
N GLY A 326 -19.14 -15.01 20.90
CA GLY A 326 -18.10 -14.58 19.94
C GLY A 326 -18.50 -13.39 19.06
N ALA A 327 -19.18 -12.39 19.63
CA ALA A 327 -19.54 -11.18 18.90
C ALA A 327 -18.30 -10.32 18.62
N LEU A 328 -18.11 -9.89 17.37
CA LEU A 328 -17.23 -8.77 17.03
C LEU A 328 -17.61 -7.58 17.91
N GLY A 329 -16.64 -6.97 18.59
CA GLY A 329 -16.89 -5.72 19.30
C GLY A 329 -17.36 -4.66 18.30
N TRP A 330 -18.28 -3.78 18.70
CA TRP A 330 -18.74 -2.69 17.84
C TRP A 330 -17.59 -1.78 17.40
N VAL A 331 -16.56 -1.60 18.24
CA VAL A 331 -15.32 -0.88 17.92
C VAL A 331 -14.57 -1.55 16.77
N ASP A 332 -14.45 -2.87 16.83
CA ASP A 332 -13.74 -3.66 15.82
C ASP A 332 -14.48 -3.58 14.49
N ALA A 333 -15.81 -3.75 14.49
CA ALA A 333 -16.63 -3.60 13.30
C ALA A 333 -16.48 -2.21 12.66
N LEU A 334 -16.33 -1.15 13.45
CA LEU A 334 -16.07 0.20 12.95
C LEU A 334 -14.66 0.34 12.35
N VAL A 335 -13.62 -0.24 12.96
CA VAL A 335 -12.25 -0.22 12.41
C VAL A 335 -12.18 -0.98 11.09
N PHE A 336 -12.80 -2.16 11.02
CA PHE A 336 -12.92 -2.94 9.79
C PHE A 336 -13.67 -2.16 8.70
N ALA A 337 -14.82 -1.58 9.06
CA ALA A 337 -15.58 -0.73 8.15
C ALA A 337 -14.72 0.43 7.63
N TYR A 338 -13.97 1.07 8.52
CA TYR A 338 -13.09 2.18 8.17
C TYR A 338 -12.04 1.74 7.14
N VAL A 339 -11.29 0.68 7.42
CA VAL A 339 -10.22 0.20 6.52
C VAL A 339 -10.79 -0.16 5.14
N ILE A 340 -11.86 -0.95 5.10
CA ILE A 340 -12.47 -1.41 3.84
C ILE A 340 -13.02 -0.23 3.04
N THR A 341 -13.77 0.66 3.69
CA THR A 341 -14.42 1.78 2.99
C THR A 341 -13.43 2.84 2.54
N LEU A 342 -12.39 3.10 3.34
CA LEU A 342 -11.30 3.98 2.97
C LEU A 342 -10.57 3.43 1.76
N VAL A 343 -10.14 2.16 1.78
CA VAL A 343 -9.41 1.53 0.68
C VAL A 343 -10.26 1.50 -0.60
N ALA A 344 -11.53 1.11 -0.51
CA ALA A 344 -12.45 1.13 -1.65
C ALA A 344 -12.66 2.54 -2.21
N SER A 345 -12.80 3.55 -1.34
CA SER A 345 -12.96 4.95 -1.74
C SER A 345 -11.70 5.52 -2.38
N LEU A 346 -10.52 5.19 -1.84
CA LEU A 346 -9.24 5.58 -2.40
C LEU A 346 -9.02 4.94 -3.78
N TYR A 347 -9.39 3.66 -3.95
CA TYR A 347 -9.36 2.99 -5.24
C TYR A 347 -10.18 3.75 -6.29
N ASP A 348 -11.42 4.11 -5.96
CA ASP A 348 -12.30 4.86 -6.86
C ASP A 348 -11.74 6.24 -7.21
N VAL A 349 -11.32 7.01 -6.20
CA VAL A 349 -10.80 8.36 -6.41
C VAL A 349 -9.53 8.35 -7.25
N PHE A 350 -8.63 7.40 -7.02
CA PHE A 350 -7.37 7.32 -7.74
C PHE A 350 -7.52 6.77 -9.14
N GLU A 351 -8.42 5.80 -9.35
CA GLU A 351 -8.74 5.33 -10.69
C GLU A 351 -9.41 6.44 -11.52
N LEU A 352 -10.35 7.18 -10.94
CA LEU A 352 -10.96 8.34 -11.60
C LEU A 352 -9.94 9.43 -11.95
N ARG A 353 -9.00 9.73 -11.04
CA ARG A 353 -7.92 10.68 -11.32
C ARG A 353 -7.02 10.19 -12.46
N ARG A 354 -6.69 8.91 -12.47
CA ARG A 354 -5.89 8.27 -13.52
C ARG A 354 -6.58 8.34 -14.88
N LEU A 355 -7.88 8.00 -14.93
CA LEU A 355 -8.71 8.08 -16.14
C LEU A 355 -8.90 9.52 -16.63
N ARG A 356 -9.17 10.48 -15.75
CA ARG A 356 -9.33 11.90 -16.11
C ARG A 356 -8.06 12.50 -16.68
N ARG A 357 -6.90 12.20 -16.08
CA ARG A 357 -5.59 12.63 -16.58
C ARG A 357 -5.28 12.00 -17.94
N ALA A 358 -5.76 10.78 -18.21
CA ALA A 358 -5.69 10.17 -19.53
C ALA A 358 -6.60 10.90 -20.56
N GLY A 359 -7.83 11.26 -20.18
CA GLY A 359 -8.76 11.96 -21.09
C GLY A 359 -8.42 13.43 -21.38
N SER A 360 -7.85 14.17 -20.42
CA SER A 360 -7.52 15.60 -20.59
C SER A 360 -6.41 15.88 -21.60
N VAL A 361 -5.61 14.87 -21.96
CA VAL A 361 -4.57 15.01 -22.99
C VAL A 361 -5.13 14.80 -24.40
N GLU A 362 -6.18 13.97 -24.55
CA GLU A 362 -6.86 13.70 -25.83
C GLU A 362 -7.51 14.99 -26.39
N VAL A 363 -8.12 15.80 -25.53
CA VAL A 363 -8.78 17.08 -25.92
C VAL A 363 -7.78 18.17 -26.33
N ARG A 364 -6.55 18.14 -25.81
CA ARG A 364 -5.55 19.20 -26.07
C ARG A 364 -4.75 18.93 -27.35
N SER A 365 -4.80 17.72 -27.91
CA SER A 365 -4.12 17.35 -29.17
C SER A 365 -4.91 17.63 -30.45
N ASP A 366 -6.20 18.02 -30.34
CA ASP A 366 -7.08 18.26 -31.49
C ASP A 366 -7.27 19.75 -31.84
N VAL A 367 -6.39 20.64 -31.36
CA VAL A 367 -6.31 21.99 -31.95
C VAL A 367 -5.51 21.87 -33.25
N PRO A 368 -6.11 22.09 -34.44
CA PRO A 368 -5.36 22.06 -35.68
C PRO A 368 -4.29 23.15 -35.61
N SER A 369 -3.03 22.75 -35.80
CA SER A 369 -1.95 23.67 -36.11
C SER A 369 -2.18 24.21 -37.53
N GLY A 370 -3.05 25.22 -37.62
CA GLY A 370 -3.55 25.74 -38.89
C GLY A 370 -3.78 27.24 -38.83
N ALA A 371 -2.70 28.01 -38.68
CA ALA A 371 -2.60 29.35 -39.25
C ALA A 371 -1.11 29.74 -39.29
N ALA A 372 -0.44 29.28 -40.35
CA ALA A 372 0.79 29.88 -40.81
C ALA A 372 0.52 31.38 -41.07
N ARG A 373 1.19 32.26 -40.32
CA ARG A 373 1.35 33.65 -40.75
C ARG A 373 2.50 33.67 -41.75
N THR A 374 2.17 33.71 -43.04
CA THR A 374 3.10 34.11 -44.09
C THR A 374 3.43 35.60 -43.96
N PRO A 375 4.66 36.03 -44.30
CA PRO A 375 5.02 37.43 -44.37
C PRO A 375 4.64 37.98 -45.76
N ALA A 376 3.71 38.93 -45.81
CA ALA A 376 3.62 39.90 -46.90
C ALA A 376 4.33 41.16 -46.39
N GLY A 377 5.44 41.62 -46.97
CA GLY A 377 5.53 42.01 -48.36
C GLY A 377 5.06 43.46 -48.47
N ALA A 378 5.98 44.41 -48.22
CA ALA A 378 5.79 45.81 -48.59
C ALA A 378 5.61 45.91 -50.11
N PRO A 379 4.75 46.83 -50.59
CA PRO A 379 5.30 48.06 -51.16
C PRO A 379 4.42 49.31 -50.94
N GLY A 380 5.07 50.49 -50.89
CA GLY A 380 4.43 51.81 -50.82
C GLY A 380 5.26 52.78 -50.01
#